data_AF-A0AA37W5R9-F1
#
_entry.id   AF-A0AA37W5R9-F1
#
_cell.length_a   1.000
_cell.length_b   1.000
_cell.length_c   1.000
_cell.angle_alpha   90.00
_cell.angle_beta   90.00
_cell.angle_gamma   90.00
#
_symmetry.space_group_name_H-M   'P 1'
#
loop_
_entity.id
_entity.type
_entity.pdbx_description
1 polymer ?
#
loop_
_entity_poly.entity_id
_entity_poly.type
_entity_poly.pdbx_seq_one_letter_code
_entity_poly.pdbx_strand_id
1 'polypeptide(L)'
;MSENQIKPEKITKPIQLLGAWLVGLFSINSCYLVGAANFDVNSWQSGALVLAAIINVPIFLGSVFLLQTKFRPELQEDSYYSSYLNKKTNEPVKVPKNEVQLNELTISIEKIEEKLSKLSFVNEPNQGAPETSLLIGVNKHLADKNRIKEVLSTNGVLRVTSFGSNDVPEKRIMSISQYLENREIDVAIKLANELNLDGYNFFDSRGEETREDILIGSYGNPEYEVLSKSA
;
A
#
# COMPACT_ATOMS: atom_id res chain seq x y z
N MET A 1 -15.40 8.61 -22.13
CA MET A 1 -14.88 7.25 -22.34
C MET A 1 -13.58 7.14 -21.56
N SER A 2 -13.60 6.40 -20.45
CA SER A 2 -12.44 6.33 -19.56
C SER A 2 -11.37 5.43 -20.18
N GLU A 3 -10.23 6.01 -20.53
CA GLU A 3 -9.05 5.28 -20.96
C GLU A 3 -8.53 4.41 -19.81
N ASN A 4 -8.81 3.10 -19.87
CA ASN A 4 -8.10 2.11 -19.08
C ASN A 4 -6.68 1.98 -19.62
N GLN A 5 -5.79 2.90 -19.23
CA GLN A 5 -4.36 2.72 -19.42
C GLN A 5 -3.89 1.55 -18.53
N ILE A 6 -3.65 0.40 -19.16
CA ILE A 6 -3.05 -0.76 -18.52
C ILE A 6 -1.64 -0.35 -18.08
N LYS A 7 -1.41 -0.22 -16.77
CA LYS A 7 -0.08 0.06 -16.19
C LYS A 7 0.73 -1.25 -16.16
N PRO A 8 1.72 -1.46 -17.04
CA PRO A 8 2.45 -2.73 -17.15
C PRO A 8 3.25 -3.06 -15.88
N GLU A 9 3.67 -2.01 -15.16
CA GLU A 9 4.43 -2.07 -13.91
C GLU A 9 3.66 -2.72 -12.74
N LYS A 10 2.33 -2.83 -12.84
CA LYS A 10 1.48 -3.46 -11.81
C LYS A 10 1.12 -4.92 -12.12
N ILE A 11 1.67 -5.49 -13.19
CA ILE A 11 1.47 -6.90 -13.56
C ILE A 11 2.47 -7.77 -12.77
N THR A 12 2.26 -7.88 -11.46
CA THR A 12 3.15 -8.62 -10.55
C THR A 12 2.69 -10.06 -10.32
N LYS A 13 1.45 -10.40 -10.70
CA LYS A 13 0.92 -11.75 -10.50
C LYS A 13 1.16 -12.61 -11.75
N PRO A 14 1.78 -13.79 -11.63
CA PRO A 14 2.00 -14.72 -12.75
C PRO A 14 0.72 -15.06 -13.54
N ILE A 15 -0.45 -14.94 -12.92
CA ILE A 15 -1.74 -15.17 -13.56
C ILE A 15 -2.14 -14.05 -14.54
N GLN A 16 -1.68 -12.81 -14.32
CA GLN A 16 -1.96 -11.68 -15.22
C GLN A 16 -1.05 -11.72 -16.46
N LEU A 17 0.21 -12.14 -16.29
CA LEU A 17 1.12 -12.40 -17.41
C LEU A 17 0.56 -13.50 -18.32
N LEU A 18 0.00 -14.57 -17.74
CA LEU A 18 -0.69 -15.63 -18.50
C LEU A 18 -1.86 -15.08 -19.33
N GLY A 19 -2.66 -14.17 -18.76
CA GLY A 19 -3.76 -13.51 -19.46
C GLY A 19 -3.29 -12.71 -20.67
N ALA A 20 -2.20 -11.94 -20.54
CA ALA A 20 -1.62 -11.18 -21.65
C ALA A 20 -1.14 -12.10 -22.80
N TRP A 21 -0.50 -13.22 -22.46
CA TRP A 21 -0.06 -14.21 -23.44
C TRP A 21 -1.24 -14.89 -24.16
N LEU A 22 -2.36 -15.15 -23.48
CA LEU A 22 -3.57 -15.70 -24.10
C LEU A 22 -4.22 -14.72 -25.08
N VAL A 23 -4.27 -13.43 -24.73
CA VAL A 23 -4.75 -12.37 -25.64
C VAL A 23 -3.85 -12.30 -26.87
N GLY A 24 -2.52 -12.39 -26.69
CA GLY A 24 -1.55 -12.46 -27.78
C GLY A 24 -1.78 -13.67 -28.71
N LEU A 25 -1.96 -14.86 -28.15
CA LEU A 25 -2.26 -16.08 -28.93
C LEU A 25 -3.55 -15.92 -29.74
N PHE A 26 -4.61 -15.41 -29.11
CA PHE A 26 -5.89 -15.19 -29.78
C PHE A 26 -5.75 -14.19 -30.93
N SER A 27 -5.03 -13.09 -30.72
CA SER A 27 -4.78 -12.07 -31.75
C SER A 27 -4.01 -12.64 -32.95
N ILE A 28 -2.94 -13.40 -32.69
CA ILE A 28 -2.10 -13.96 -33.77
C ILE A 28 -2.86 -15.00 -34.58
N ASN A 29 -3.57 -15.92 -33.92
CA ASN A 29 -4.36 -16.94 -34.62
C ASN A 29 -5.52 -16.32 -35.41
N SER A 30 -6.13 -15.24 -34.89
CA SER A 30 -7.14 -14.47 -35.62
C SER A 30 -6.56 -13.89 -36.91
N CYS A 31 -5.36 -13.29 -36.86
CA CYS A 31 -4.68 -12.79 -38.06
C CYS A 31 -4.39 -13.90 -39.08
N TYR A 32 -3.95 -15.09 -38.63
CA TYR A 32 -3.70 -16.21 -39.54
C TYR A 32 -4.96 -16.72 -40.22
N LEU A 33 -6.06 -16.88 -39.47
CA LEU A 33 -7.33 -17.35 -40.03
C LEU A 33 -7.99 -16.32 -40.94
N VAL A 34 -7.94 -15.03 -40.57
CA VAL A 34 -8.42 -13.94 -41.44
C VAL A 34 -7.57 -13.87 -42.70
N GLY A 35 -6.25 -13.98 -42.59
CA GLY A 35 -5.36 -14.06 -43.74
C GLY A 35 -5.71 -15.24 -44.66
N ALA A 36 -5.89 -16.43 -44.08
CA ALA A 36 -6.28 -17.64 -44.81
C ALA A 36 -7.63 -17.50 -45.53
N ALA A 37 -8.60 -16.82 -44.90
CA ALA A 37 -9.93 -16.59 -45.46
C ALA A 37 -9.95 -15.60 -46.64
N ASN A 38 -8.91 -14.77 -46.78
CA ASN A 38 -8.78 -13.83 -47.90
C ASN A 38 -8.03 -14.42 -49.11
N PHE A 39 -7.46 -15.61 -48.97
CA PHE A 39 -6.86 -16.35 -50.09
C PHE A 39 -7.89 -17.28 -50.74
N ASP A 40 -7.63 -17.64 -52.00
CA ASP A 40 -8.44 -18.65 -52.70
C ASP A 40 -8.40 -20.01 -52.00
N VAL A 41 -9.50 -20.75 -52.06
CA VAL A 41 -9.71 -22.02 -51.33
C VAL A 41 -8.69 -23.11 -51.71
N ASN A 42 -8.09 -23.02 -52.91
CA ASN A 42 -7.04 -23.93 -53.39
C ASN A 42 -5.61 -23.40 -53.22
N SER A 43 -5.43 -22.28 -52.53
CA SER A 43 -4.12 -21.70 -52.26
C SER A 43 -3.42 -22.48 -51.14
N TRP A 44 -2.22 -22.99 -51.43
CA TRP A 44 -1.34 -23.61 -50.43
C TRP A 44 -1.10 -22.68 -49.23
N GLN A 45 -1.03 -21.37 -49.47
CA GLN A 45 -0.82 -20.34 -48.45
C GLN A 45 -1.95 -20.34 -47.40
N SER A 46 -3.20 -20.51 -47.84
CA SER A 46 -4.37 -20.62 -46.95
C SER A 46 -4.24 -21.85 -46.05
N GLY A 47 -3.90 -23.01 -46.64
CA GLY A 47 -3.67 -24.24 -45.89
C GLY A 47 -2.52 -24.15 -44.89
N ALA A 48 -1.41 -23.50 -45.28
CA ALA A 48 -0.25 -23.30 -44.40
C ALA A 48 -0.59 -22.41 -43.19
N LEU A 49 -1.38 -21.34 -43.38
CA LEU A 49 -1.81 -20.46 -42.31
C LEU A 49 -2.78 -21.14 -41.33
N VAL A 50 -3.71 -21.96 -41.84
CA VAL A 50 -4.62 -22.76 -41.00
C VAL A 50 -3.84 -23.78 -40.18
N LEU A 51 -2.90 -24.50 -40.82
CA LEU A 51 -2.04 -25.46 -40.12
C LEU A 51 -1.17 -24.78 -39.05
N ALA A 52 -0.63 -23.60 -39.35
CA ALA A 52 0.13 -22.81 -38.39
C ALA A 52 -0.73 -22.41 -37.19
N ALA A 53 -1.97 -21.96 -37.40
CA ALA A 53 -2.90 -21.62 -36.31
C ALA A 53 -3.24 -22.85 -35.44
N ILE A 54 -3.43 -24.03 -36.05
CA ILE A 54 -3.71 -25.28 -35.33
C ILE A 54 -2.51 -25.71 -34.48
N ILE A 55 -1.29 -25.69 -35.02
CA ILE A 55 -0.06 -26.13 -34.33
C ILE A 55 0.36 -25.12 -33.24
N ASN A 56 0.06 -23.84 -33.43
CA ASN A 56 0.43 -22.78 -32.48
C ASN A 56 -0.23 -22.98 -31.10
N VAL A 57 -1.48 -23.47 -31.06
CA VAL A 57 -2.22 -23.71 -29.81
C VAL A 57 -1.56 -24.76 -28.90
N PRO A 58 -1.24 -26.00 -29.34
CA PRO A 58 -0.58 -26.99 -28.50
C PRO A 58 0.85 -26.61 -28.14
N ILE A 59 1.60 -25.94 -29.04
CA ILE A 59 2.94 -25.41 -28.70
C ILE A 59 2.82 -24.41 -27.56
N PHE A 60 1.89 -23.45 -27.67
CA PHE A 60 1.67 -22.45 -26.64
C PHE A 60 1.24 -23.07 -25.31
N LEU A 61 0.30 -24.01 -25.30
CA LEU A 61 -0.12 -24.72 -24.09
C LEU A 61 1.06 -25.47 -23.45
N GLY A 62 1.90 -26.11 -24.27
CA GLY A 62 3.13 -26.78 -23.82
C GLY A 62 4.12 -25.81 -23.19
N SER A 63 4.36 -24.65 -23.81
CA SER A 63 5.23 -23.59 -23.27
C SER A 63 4.70 -23.04 -21.95
N VAL A 64 3.39 -22.76 -21.86
CA VAL A 64 2.75 -22.33 -20.62
C VAL A 64 2.89 -23.38 -19.52
N PHE A 65 2.63 -24.64 -19.84
CA PHE A 65 2.77 -25.74 -18.89
C PHE A 65 4.20 -25.88 -18.39
N LEU A 66 5.19 -25.76 -19.27
CA LEU A 66 6.61 -25.79 -18.93
C LEU A 66 6.99 -24.60 -18.03
N LEU A 67 6.49 -23.40 -18.33
CA LEU A 67 6.70 -22.21 -17.49
C LEU A 67 6.09 -22.41 -16.09
N GLN A 68 4.89 -22.97 -16.01
CA GLN A 68 4.19 -23.20 -14.74
C GLN A 68 4.77 -24.35 -13.89
N THR A 69 5.46 -25.32 -14.51
CA THR A 69 5.99 -26.49 -13.81
C THR A 69 7.48 -26.40 -13.52
N LYS A 70 8.28 -25.97 -14.50
CA LYS A 70 9.74 -25.93 -14.41
C LYS A 70 10.28 -24.57 -14.00
N PHE A 71 9.74 -23.50 -14.59
CA PHE A 71 10.24 -22.13 -14.38
C PHE A 71 9.41 -21.34 -13.36
N ARG A 72 8.48 -22.00 -12.66
CA ARG A 72 7.74 -21.42 -11.54
C ARG A 72 8.65 -20.76 -10.48
N PRO A 73 9.82 -21.33 -10.12
CA PRO A 73 10.72 -20.69 -9.15
C PRO A 73 11.42 -19.44 -9.68
N GLU A 74 11.67 -19.36 -11.00
CA GLU A 74 12.33 -18.22 -11.66
C GLU A 74 11.38 -17.04 -11.91
N LEU A 75 10.07 -17.33 -12.05
CA LEU A 75 9.00 -16.34 -12.20
C LEU A 75 8.45 -15.83 -10.86
N GLN A 76 8.94 -16.35 -9.73
CA GLN A 76 8.69 -15.79 -8.41
C GLN A 76 9.79 -14.77 -8.11
N GLU A 77 9.39 -13.53 -7.83
CA GLU A 77 10.28 -12.40 -7.58
C GLU A 77 11.48 -12.76 -6.67
N ASP A 78 12.62 -12.16 -6.99
CA ASP A 78 14.03 -12.39 -6.58
C ASP A 78 14.34 -12.89 -5.14
N SER A 79 13.42 -12.73 -4.19
CA SER A 79 13.60 -13.15 -2.79
C SER A 79 13.64 -14.67 -2.59
N TYR A 80 12.88 -15.42 -3.39
CA TYR A 80 12.85 -16.88 -3.30
C TYR A 80 13.92 -17.58 -4.15
N TYR A 81 14.37 -16.94 -5.24
CA TYR A 81 15.36 -17.50 -6.15
C TYR A 81 16.78 -17.51 -5.54
N SER A 82 17.16 -16.43 -4.87
CA SER A 82 18.41 -16.32 -4.09
C SER A 82 18.48 -17.35 -2.96
N SER A 83 17.36 -17.64 -2.29
CA SER A 83 17.27 -18.66 -1.24
C SER A 83 17.35 -20.09 -1.78
N TYR A 84 16.81 -20.35 -2.98
CA TYR A 84 16.85 -21.67 -3.63
C TYR A 84 18.24 -22.00 -4.21
N LEU A 85 18.92 -21.01 -4.82
CA LEU A 85 20.32 -21.12 -5.24
C LEU A 85 21.25 -21.35 -4.04
N ASN A 86 21.05 -20.61 -2.94
CA ASN A 86 21.83 -20.79 -1.70
C ASN A 86 21.74 -22.21 -1.13
N LYS A 87 20.58 -22.85 -1.22
CA LYS A 87 20.39 -24.23 -0.71
C LYS A 87 20.98 -25.31 -1.63
N LYS A 88 21.10 -25.07 -2.93
CA LYS A 88 21.54 -26.10 -3.90
C LYS A 88 23.02 -26.05 -4.23
N THR A 89 23.65 -24.87 -4.18
CA THR A 89 24.98 -24.70 -4.78
C THR A 89 26.13 -24.92 -3.80
N ASN A 90 25.92 -24.88 -2.47
CA ASN A 90 26.97 -25.07 -1.46
C ASN A 90 28.25 -24.23 -1.70
N GLU A 91 28.15 -23.17 -2.52
CA GLU A 91 29.23 -22.24 -2.79
C GLU A 91 29.08 -21.06 -1.82
N PRO A 92 30.11 -20.78 -1.01
CA PRO A 92 30.09 -19.63 -0.11
C PRO A 92 30.28 -18.35 -0.93
N VAL A 93 29.20 -17.86 -1.55
CA VAL A 93 29.17 -16.50 -2.06
C VAL A 93 29.17 -15.58 -0.86
N LYS A 94 30.20 -14.72 -0.78
CA LYS A 94 30.30 -13.66 0.24
C LYS A 94 29.18 -12.65 -0.01
N VAL A 95 28.01 -12.92 0.55
CA VAL A 95 26.95 -11.92 0.67
C VAL A 95 27.47 -10.82 1.60
N PRO A 96 27.41 -9.53 1.22
CA PRO A 96 27.76 -8.46 2.14
C PRO A 96 26.87 -8.57 3.37
N LYS A 97 27.50 -8.57 4.56
CA LYS A 97 26.87 -8.83 5.86
C LYS A 97 25.58 -8.02 6.11
N ASN A 98 25.43 -6.88 5.42
CA ASN A 98 24.28 -6.01 5.47
C ASN A 98 23.01 -6.62 4.85
N GLU A 99 23.09 -7.37 3.75
CA GLU A 99 21.89 -7.91 3.09
C GLU A 99 21.28 -9.08 3.86
N VAL A 100 22.12 -9.93 4.47
CA VAL A 100 21.66 -11.00 5.36
C VAL A 100 20.97 -10.40 6.59
N GLN A 101 21.55 -9.34 7.17
CA GLN A 101 20.95 -8.64 8.31
C GLN A 101 19.62 -7.99 7.95
N LEU A 102 19.50 -7.39 6.76
CA LEU A 102 18.24 -6.81 6.30
C LEU A 102 17.16 -7.88 6.13
N ASN A 103 17.50 -9.04 5.56
CA ASN A 103 16.54 -10.11 5.38
C ASN A 103 16.09 -10.72 6.73
N GLU A 104 17.03 -10.90 7.67
CA GLU A 104 16.69 -11.30 9.05
C GLU A 104 15.82 -10.26 9.76
N LEU A 105 16.06 -8.97 9.51
CA LEU A 105 15.22 -7.88 10.02
C LEU A 105 13.81 -7.95 9.43
N THR A 106 13.67 -8.14 8.13
CA THR A 106 12.37 -8.27 7.44
C THR A 106 11.57 -9.45 7.99
N ILE A 107 12.20 -10.62 8.13
CA ILE A 107 11.57 -11.80 8.73
C ILE A 107 11.16 -11.55 10.19
N SER A 108 11.97 -10.78 10.93
CA SER A 108 11.65 -10.43 12.31
C SER A 108 10.46 -9.46 12.39
N ILE A 109 10.39 -8.49 11.48
CA ILE A 109 9.24 -7.57 11.36
C ILE A 109 7.98 -8.34 11.00
N GLU A 110 8.03 -9.24 10.02
CA GLU A 110 6.88 -10.07 9.63
C GLU A 110 6.38 -10.94 10.79
N LYS A 111 7.28 -11.52 11.58
CA LYS A 111 6.92 -12.25 12.82
C LYS A 111 6.30 -11.35 13.89
N ILE A 112 6.74 -10.10 13.99
CA ILE A 112 6.17 -9.13 14.93
C ILE A 112 4.78 -8.72 14.45
N GLU A 113 4.58 -8.47 13.15
CA GLU A 113 3.29 -8.17 12.54
C GLU A 113 2.31 -9.35 12.66
N GLU A 114 2.77 -10.57 12.49
CA GLU A 114 1.95 -11.77 12.70
C GLU A 114 1.54 -11.91 14.18
N LYS A 115 2.44 -11.59 15.11
CA LYS A 115 2.10 -11.56 16.55
C LYS A 115 1.17 -10.42 16.90
N LEU A 116 1.35 -9.25 16.29
CA LEU A 116 0.53 -8.07 16.51
C LEU A 116 -0.87 -8.27 15.95
N SER A 117 -1.00 -8.81 14.73
CA SER A 117 -2.30 -9.18 14.15
C SER A 117 -3.02 -10.23 14.98
N LYS A 118 -2.33 -11.24 15.52
CA LYS A 118 -2.90 -12.20 16.46
C LYS A 118 -3.37 -11.55 17.77
N LEU A 119 -2.72 -10.49 18.23
CA LEU A 119 -3.19 -9.69 19.37
C LEU A 119 -4.44 -8.87 19.00
N SER A 120 -4.52 -8.37 17.76
CA SER A 120 -5.68 -7.61 17.27
C SER A 120 -6.98 -8.43 17.15
N PHE A 121 -6.90 -9.76 16.99
CA PHE A 121 -8.07 -10.66 16.93
C PHE A 121 -8.58 -11.16 18.29
N VAL A 122 -7.92 -10.81 19.41
CA VAL A 122 -8.40 -11.15 20.77
C VAL A 122 -9.40 -10.11 21.31
N ASN A 123 -9.59 -8.98 20.61
CA ASN A 123 -10.58 -7.98 20.99
C ASN A 123 -11.87 -8.15 20.19
N GLU A 124 -12.76 -9.02 20.69
CA GLU A 124 -14.20 -8.85 20.45
C GLU A 124 -14.66 -7.47 20.96
N PRO A 125 -15.73 -6.89 20.38
CA PRO A 125 -16.03 -5.47 20.50
C PRO A 125 -16.58 -5.13 21.89
N ASN A 126 -15.69 -4.75 22.80
CA ASN A 126 -16.10 -4.07 24.02
C ASN A 126 -16.52 -2.64 23.66
N GLN A 127 -17.74 -2.30 24.03
CA GLN A 127 -18.29 -0.95 23.98
C GLN A 127 -17.46 -0.04 24.88
N GLY A 128 -16.50 0.66 24.30
CA GLY A 128 -15.67 1.67 24.94
C GLY A 128 -14.65 2.15 23.91
N ALA A 129 -14.62 3.47 23.67
CA ALA A 129 -13.80 4.23 22.73
C ALA A 129 -12.72 3.48 21.90
N PRO A 130 -12.65 3.68 20.56
CA PRO A 130 -11.59 3.10 19.75
C PRO A 130 -10.23 3.59 20.26
N GLU A 131 -9.42 2.68 20.82
CA GLU A 131 -8.05 2.99 21.20
C GLU A 131 -7.28 3.39 19.94
N THR A 132 -6.87 4.65 19.85
CA THR A 132 -6.11 5.17 18.72
C THR A 132 -4.62 5.15 19.05
N SER A 133 -3.82 4.62 18.13
CA SER A 133 -2.36 4.62 18.25
C SER A 133 -1.72 5.98 17.97
N LEU A 134 -2.50 7.02 17.70
CA LEU A 134 -2.02 8.35 17.31
C LEU A 134 -1.18 9.00 18.41
N LEU A 135 -0.04 9.58 18.03
CA LEU A 135 0.78 10.42 18.91
C LEU A 135 0.35 11.88 18.73
N ILE A 136 -0.26 12.46 19.77
CA ILE A 136 -0.78 13.83 19.71
C ILE A 136 0.09 14.78 20.53
N GLY A 137 0.67 15.78 19.88
CA GLY A 137 1.31 16.90 20.55
C GLY A 137 0.29 17.95 20.99
N VAL A 138 0.44 18.47 22.22
CA VAL A 138 -0.35 19.60 22.72
C VAL A 138 0.56 20.79 23.02
N ASN A 139 0.22 21.96 22.48
CA ASN A 139 1.01 23.16 22.68
C ASN A 139 1.02 23.58 24.16
N LYS A 140 2.21 23.87 24.69
CA LYS A 140 2.44 24.23 26.09
C LYS A 140 1.80 25.57 26.50
N HIS A 141 1.38 26.40 25.56
CA HIS A 141 0.74 27.69 25.83
C HIS A 141 -0.79 27.63 25.90
N LEU A 142 -1.39 26.48 25.60
CA LEU A 142 -2.83 26.29 25.79
C LEU A 142 -3.15 26.24 27.29
N ALA A 143 -4.09 27.08 27.73
CA ALA A 143 -4.44 27.21 29.15
C ALA A 143 -5.25 26.02 29.69
N ASP A 144 -5.93 25.28 28.81
CA ASP A 144 -6.89 24.21 29.10
C ASP A 144 -6.31 22.80 28.86
N LYS A 145 -5.01 22.60 29.07
CA LYS A 145 -4.33 21.31 28.84
C LYS A 145 -5.00 20.12 29.54
N ASN A 146 -5.52 20.33 30.75
CA ASN A 146 -6.16 19.26 31.50
C ASN A 146 -7.45 18.80 30.82
N ARG A 147 -8.26 19.74 30.32
CA ARG A 147 -9.46 19.45 29.54
C ARG A 147 -9.11 18.77 28.23
N ILE A 148 -8.06 19.22 27.53
CA ILE A 148 -7.60 18.59 26.29
C ILE A 148 -7.22 17.13 26.56
N LYS A 149 -6.38 16.89 27.59
CA LYS A 149 -5.98 15.52 27.96
C LYS A 149 -7.16 14.63 28.32
N GLU A 150 -8.17 15.17 29.01
CA GLU A 150 -9.39 14.45 29.33
C GLU A 150 -10.15 14.04 28.06
N VAL A 151 -10.41 14.98 27.15
CA VAL A 151 -11.08 14.72 25.85
C VAL A 151 -10.30 13.70 25.01
N LEU A 152 -8.97 13.83 24.95
CA LEU A 152 -8.11 12.88 24.24
C LEU A 152 -8.20 11.48 24.86
N SER A 153 -8.17 11.38 26.19
CA SER A 153 -8.28 10.10 26.90
C SER A 153 -9.65 9.45 26.72
N THR A 154 -10.75 10.23 26.74
CA THR A 154 -12.11 9.73 26.49
C THR A 154 -12.28 9.23 25.05
N ASN A 155 -11.54 9.78 24.10
CA ASN A 155 -11.54 9.36 22.70
C ASN A 155 -10.48 8.29 22.39
N GLY A 156 -9.89 7.65 23.40
CA GLY A 156 -9.00 6.51 23.23
C GLY A 156 -7.57 6.85 22.80
N VAL A 157 -7.14 8.11 22.91
CA VAL A 157 -5.76 8.51 22.60
C VAL A 157 -4.85 8.12 23.76
N LEU A 158 -3.88 7.24 23.48
CA LEU A 158 -2.98 6.68 24.50
C LEU A 158 -1.70 7.50 24.73
N ARG A 159 -1.28 8.30 23.73
CA ARG A 159 0.04 8.94 23.75
C ARG A 159 -0.06 10.44 23.45
N VAL A 160 0.35 11.26 24.43
CA VAL A 160 0.33 12.72 24.32
C VAL A 160 1.71 13.30 24.65
N THR A 161 2.23 14.16 23.79
CA THR A 161 3.45 14.95 24.03
C THR A 161 3.11 16.42 24.25
N SER A 162 4.07 17.19 24.77
CA SER A 162 3.94 18.65 24.86
C SER A 162 4.97 19.29 23.94
N PHE A 163 4.52 20.21 23.09
CA PHE A 163 5.36 20.97 22.17
C PHE A 163 5.13 22.49 22.32
N GLY A 164 5.92 23.33 21.65
CA GLY A 164 5.69 24.78 21.58
C GLY A 164 6.97 25.61 21.78
N SER A 165 7.09 26.71 21.03
CA SER A 165 8.19 27.68 21.11
C SER A 165 7.98 28.64 22.30
N ASN A 166 8.70 29.77 22.35
CA ASN A 166 8.43 30.81 23.35
C ASN A 166 7.19 31.65 23.01
N ASP A 167 6.68 31.53 21.78
CA ASP A 167 5.56 32.31 21.28
C ASP A 167 4.23 31.63 21.62
N VAL A 168 3.23 32.44 21.93
CA VAL A 168 1.86 31.99 22.20
C VAL A 168 1.12 31.92 20.85
N PRO A 169 0.47 30.79 20.52
CA PRO A 169 -0.30 30.69 19.28
C PRO A 169 -1.51 31.64 19.32
N GLU A 170 -1.71 32.40 18.24
CA GLU A 170 -2.81 33.38 18.13
C GLU A 170 -4.18 32.71 17.93
N LYS A 171 -4.19 31.52 17.32
CA LYS A 171 -5.38 30.70 17.01
C LYS A 171 -5.19 29.27 17.48
N ARG A 172 -6.30 28.58 17.72
CA ARG A 172 -6.33 27.18 18.14
C ARG A 172 -6.51 26.29 16.92
N ILE A 173 -5.40 25.92 16.29
CA ILE A 173 -5.42 25.12 15.06
C ILE A 173 -4.89 23.72 15.33
N MET A 174 -5.47 22.73 14.65
CA MET A 174 -4.93 21.37 14.61
C MET A 174 -4.12 21.15 13.33
N SER A 175 -2.87 20.73 13.44
CA SER A 175 -2.11 20.23 12.30
C SER A 175 -2.15 18.71 12.28
N ILE A 176 -2.56 18.15 11.15
CA ILE A 176 -2.74 16.71 10.94
C ILE A 176 -1.68 16.24 9.94
N SER A 177 -0.96 15.16 10.24
CA SER A 177 0.03 14.63 9.32
C SER A 177 -0.65 14.15 8.03
N GLN A 178 -0.10 14.54 6.88
CA GLN A 178 -0.58 14.12 5.56
C GLN A 178 -0.42 12.60 5.28
N TYR A 179 0.28 11.88 6.16
CA TYR A 179 0.52 10.44 6.02
C TYR A 179 -0.47 9.57 6.78
N LEU A 180 -1.43 10.18 7.48
CA LEU A 180 -2.47 9.45 8.21
C LEU A 180 -3.50 8.83 7.25
N GLU A 181 -4.06 7.69 7.66
CA GLU A 181 -5.16 7.08 6.92
C GLU A 181 -6.44 7.90 7.08
N ASN A 182 -7.36 7.81 6.10
CA ASN A 182 -8.63 8.57 6.13
C ASN A 182 -9.41 8.37 7.43
N ARG A 183 -9.37 7.17 8.03
CA ARG A 183 -10.04 6.88 9.31
C ARG A 183 -9.45 7.69 10.46
N GLU A 184 -8.14 7.86 10.48
CA GLU A 184 -7.43 8.62 11.52
C GLU A 184 -7.67 10.11 11.35
N ILE A 185 -7.72 10.57 10.10
CA ILE A 185 -8.10 11.96 9.76
C ILE A 185 -9.53 12.25 10.22
N ASP A 186 -10.49 11.35 9.99
CA ASP A 186 -11.86 11.52 10.47
C ASP A 186 -11.94 11.63 12.00
N VAL A 187 -11.15 10.84 12.72
CA VAL A 187 -11.03 10.93 14.19
C VAL A 187 -10.41 12.26 14.60
N ALA A 188 -9.36 12.71 13.93
CA ALA A 188 -8.71 13.99 14.19
C ALA A 188 -9.68 15.18 14.00
N ILE A 189 -10.46 15.18 12.92
CA ILE A 189 -11.46 16.21 12.64
C ILE A 189 -12.57 16.19 13.70
N LYS A 190 -13.01 15.00 14.13
CA LYS A 190 -13.98 14.87 15.23
C LYS A 190 -13.43 15.45 16.54
N LEU A 191 -12.18 15.15 16.87
CA LEU A 191 -11.49 15.70 18.04
C LEU A 191 -11.35 17.23 17.95
N ALA A 192 -11.04 17.76 16.77
CA ALA A 192 -10.95 19.20 16.54
C ALA A 192 -12.27 19.91 16.84
N ASN A 193 -13.40 19.29 16.48
CA ASN A 193 -14.73 19.79 16.79
C ASN A 193 -15.04 19.72 18.29
N GLU A 194 -14.77 18.60 18.97
CA GLU A 194 -14.98 18.46 20.42
C GLU A 194 -14.13 19.43 21.25
N LEU A 195 -12.95 19.79 20.75
CA LEU A 195 -12.03 20.74 21.37
C LEU A 195 -12.32 22.21 21.00
N ASN A 196 -13.34 22.48 20.18
CA ASN A 196 -13.67 23.82 19.66
C ASN A 196 -12.44 24.54 19.05
N LEU A 197 -11.74 23.86 18.15
CA LEU A 197 -10.62 24.44 17.41
C LEU A 197 -11.13 25.31 16.25
N ASP A 198 -10.37 26.37 15.93
CA ASP A 198 -10.71 27.34 14.87
C ASP A 198 -10.62 26.71 13.47
N GLY A 199 -9.83 25.65 13.32
CA GLY A 199 -9.61 24.98 12.05
C GLY A 199 -8.53 23.92 12.11
N TYR A 200 -8.23 23.33 10.97
CA TYR A 200 -7.13 22.39 10.80
C TYR A 200 -6.34 22.65 9.52
N ASN A 201 -5.13 22.12 9.46
CA ASN A 201 -4.28 22.09 8.27
C ASN A 201 -3.53 20.77 8.20
N PHE A 202 -2.98 20.46 7.03
CA PHE A 202 -2.09 19.31 6.87
C PHE A 202 -0.63 19.74 6.94
N PHE A 203 0.21 18.90 7.52
CA PHE A 203 1.65 19.13 7.58
C PHE A 203 2.44 17.87 7.22
N ASP A 204 3.68 18.07 6.80
CA ASP A 204 4.60 17.00 6.44
C ASP A 204 5.42 16.59 7.68
N SER A 205 4.91 15.63 8.45
CA SER A 205 5.61 15.18 9.66
C SER A 205 6.98 14.53 9.39
N ARG A 206 7.22 14.02 8.18
CA ARG A 206 8.50 13.41 7.79
C ARG A 206 9.52 14.47 7.37
N GLY A 207 9.07 15.50 6.66
CA GLY A 207 9.90 16.64 6.26
C GLY A 207 10.29 17.55 7.44
N GLU A 208 9.42 17.68 8.44
CA GLU A 208 9.65 18.49 9.64
C GLU A 208 10.33 17.72 10.79
N GLU A 209 10.69 16.45 10.57
CA GLU A 209 11.32 15.55 11.57
C GLU A 209 10.56 15.46 12.92
N THR A 210 9.26 15.69 12.90
CA THR A 210 8.38 15.59 14.07
C THR A 210 7.96 14.14 14.29
N ARG A 211 7.84 13.72 15.56
CA ARG A 211 7.35 12.37 15.89
C ARG A 211 5.84 12.32 15.97
N GLU A 212 5.21 13.46 16.22
CA GLU A 212 3.79 13.63 16.38
C GLU A 212 3.03 13.44 15.07
N ASP A 213 1.91 12.73 15.17
CA ASP A 213 0.97 12.52 14.08
C ASP A 213 0.01 13.71 13.95
N ILE A 214 -0.34 14.31 15.09
CA ILE A 214 -1.25 15.44 15.21
C ILE A 214 -0.68 16.47 16.19
N LEU A 215 -0.75 17.75 15.85
CA LEU A 215 -0.33 18.86 16.70
C LEU A 215 -1.52 19.77 17.02
N ILE A 216 -1.86 19.92 18.30
CA ILE A 216 -2.93 20.80 18.77
C ILE A 216 -2.34 22.12 19.25
N GLY A 217 -2.80 23.22 18.67
CA GLY A 217 -2.28 24.57 18.91
C GLY A 217 -1.04 24.88 18.08
N SER A 218 -1.06 24.49 16.81
CA SER A 218 0.01 24.83 15.87
C SER A 218 0.03 26.32 15.54
N TYR A 219 1.18 26.79 15.07
CA TYR A 219 1.40 28.17 14.68
C TYR A 219 1.00 28.36 13.21
N GLY A 220 0.17 29.36 12.91
CA GLY A 220 -0.22 29.69 11.53
C GLY A 220 -1.68 30.03 11.39
N ASN A 221 -2.19 29.95 10.16
CA ASN A 221 -3.61 30.07 9.84
C ASN A 221 -4.16 28.70 9.45
N PRO A 222 -5.44 28.40 9.79
CA PRO A 222 -6.05 27.17 9.34
C PRO A 222 -6.23 27.20 7.81
N GLU A 223 -6.04 26.04 7.18
CA GLU A 223 -6.34 25.86 5.77
C GLU A 223 -7.83 25.49 5.58
N TYR A 224 -8.38 24.76 6.55
CA TYR A 224 -9.77 24.29 6.57
C TYR A 224 -10.44 24.69 7.88
N GLU A 225 -11.71 25.12 7.79
CA GLU A 225 -12.56 25.38 8.96
C GLU A 225 -13.19 24.06 9.46
N VAL A 226 -13.26 23.89 10.79
CA VAL A 226 -13.98 22.77 11.38
C VAL A 226 -15.47 23.10 11.35
N LEU A 227 -16.21 22.45 10.45
CA LEU A 227 -17.66 22.63 10.37
C LEU A 227 -18.33 21.94 11.57
N SER A 228 -18.80 22.72 12.53
CA SER A 228 -19.66 22.20 13.59
C SER A 228 -21.03 21.89 12.99
N LYS A 229 -21.52 20.65 13.17
CA LYS A 229 -22.96 20.41 13.03
C LYS A 229 -23.64 21.16 14.17
N SER A 230 -24.28 22.28 13.84
CA SER A 230 -25.29 22.86 14.73
C SER A 230 -26.37 21.79 14.95
N ALA A 231 -26.54 21.42 16.22
CA ALA A 231 -27.54 20.54 16.85
C ALA A 231 -28.53 19.80 15.93
#